data_AF-A0A7Z2SQE0-F1
#
_entry.id   AF-A0A7Z2SQE0-F1
#
_cell.length_a   1.000
_cell.length_b   1.000
_cell.length_c   1.000
_cell.angle_alpha   90.00
_cell.angle_beta   90.00
_cell.angle_gamma   90.00
#
_symmetry.space_group_name_H-M   'P 1'
#
loop_
_entity.id
_entity.type
_entity.pdbx_description
1 polymer ?
#
loop_
_entity_poly.entity_id
_entity_poly.type
_entity_poly.pdbx_seq_one_letter_code
_entity_poly.pdbx_strand_id
1 'polypeptide(L)' 'MVKRKNIAAKKAGSGRFVLGSDRFAKISEVEGIKLTPAMKKRANDARSKGLTADEYRQAIIRSHRKG' A
#
# COMPACT_ATOMS: atom_id res chain seq x y z
N MET A 1 8.98 -30.50 -19.96
CA MET A 1 9.86 -30.06 -18.85
C MET A 1 9.54 -28.61 -18.51
N VAL A 2 8.94 -28.33 -17.35
CA VAL A 2 8.59 -26.96 -16.94
C VAL A 2 9.80 -26.32 -16.25
N LYS A 3 10.38 -25.32 -16.89
CA LYS A 3 11.54 -24.57 -16.39
C LYS A 3 11.12 -23.75 -15.16
N ARG A 4 11.41 -24.25 -13.97
CA ARG A 4 11.19 -23.53 -12.71
C ARG A 4 12.12 -22.31 -12.70
N LYS A 5 11.52 -21.11 -12.63
CA LYS A 5 12.24 -19.84 -12.53
C LYS A 5 12.87 -19.78 -11.14
N ASN A 6 14.19 -19.92 -11.06
CA ASN A 6 14.93 -19.77 -9.81
C ASN A 6 14.71 -18.35 -9.26
N ILE A 7 13.87 -18.24 -8.22
CA ILE A 7 13.76 -17.00 -7.44
C ILE A 7 15.03 -16.96 -6.61
N ALA A 8 16.02 -16.19 -7.08
CA ALA A 8 17.23 -15.92 -6.32
C ALA A 8 16.82 -15.43 -4.92
N ALA A 9 17.18 -16.21 -3.90
CA ALA A 9 16.98 -15.87 -2.51
C ALA A 9 17.81 -14.62 -2.20
N LYS A 10 17.20 -13.44 -2.32
CA LYS A 10 17.82 -12.19 -1.89
C LYS A 10 18.02 -12.29 -0.38
N LYS A 11 19.29 -12.18 0.04
CA LYS A 11 19.75 -12.13 1.44
C LYS A 11 18.75 -11.37 2.32
N ALA A 12 18.35 -11.99 3.41
CA ALA A 12 17.48 -11.40 4.44
C ALA A 12 18.23 -10.28 5.18
N GLY A 13 18.27 -9.09 4.59
CA GLY A 13 18.62 -7.85 5.29
C GLY A 13 17.41 -7.40 6.11
N SER A 14 17.55 -7.38 7.44
CA SER A 14 16.64 -6.76 8.43
C SER A 14 15.16 -6.64 8.04
N GLY A 15 14.44 -7.78 8.07
CA GLY A 15 13.04 -7.93 8.55
C GLY A 15 11.91 -7.01 8.08
N ARG A 16 12.11 -6.10 7.12
CA ARG A 16 11.10 -5.14 6.67
C ARG A 16 10.56 -5.55 5.32
N PHE A 17 9.34 -6.09 5.32
CA PHE A 17 8.60 -6.37 4.10
C PHE A 17 7.80 -5.12 3.70
N VAL A 18 8.00 -4.67 2.46
CA VAL A 18 7.14 -3.64 1.85
C VAL A 18 6.09 -4.36 1.02
N LEU A 19 4.82 -4.22 1.41
CA LEU A 19 3.69 -4.71 0.64
C LEU A 19 3.24 -3.61 -0.32
N GLY A 20 3.14 -3.93 -1.61
CA GLY A 20 2.50 -3.06 -2.60
C GLY A 20 0.97 -3.04 -2.43
N SER A 21 0.33 -2.06 -3.08
CA SER A 21 -1.13 -1.84 -3.04
C SER A 21 -1.94 -3.10 -3.32
N ASP A 22 -1.55 -3.85 -4.34
CA ASP A 22 -2.33 -4.99 -4.83
C ASP A 22 -2.28 -6.17 -3.86
N ARG A 23 -1.16 -6.35 -3.16
CA ARG A 23 -1.02 -7.37 -2.11
C ARG A 23 -1.78 -6.95 -0.86
N PHE A 24 -1.71 -5.68 -0.49
CA PHE A 24 -2.47 -5.15 0.63
C PHE A 24 -3.98 -5.25 0.39
N ALA A 25 -4.46 -4.99 -0.84
CA ALA A 25 -5.88 -5.13 -1.18
C ALA A 25 -6.43 -6.54 -0.93
N LYS A 26 -5.67 -7.58 -1.30
CA LYS A 26 -6.04 -8.98 -1.03
C LYS A 26 -6.12 -9.30 0.46
N ILE A 27 -5.18 -8.78 1.25
CA ILE A 27 -5.19 -8.94 2.71
C ILE A 27 -6.42 -8.23 3.29
N SER A 28 -6.64 -6.98 2.90
CA SER A 28 -7.77 -6.17 3.36
C SER A 28 -9.12 -6.80 3.04
N GLU A 29 -9.26 -7.46 1.89
CA GLU A 29 -10.48 -8.20 1.53
C GLU A 29 -10.76 -9.35 2.51
N VAL A 30 -9.74 -10.16 2.81
CA VAL A 30 -9.84 -11.27 3.77
C VAL A 30 -10.10 -10.77 5.18
N GLU A 31 -9.48 -9.67 5.58
CA GLU A 31 -9.63 -9.08 6.92
C GLU A 31 -10.89 -8.20 7.07
N GLY A 32 -11.67 -8.03 6.00
CA GLY A 32 -12.87 -7.20 6.01
C GLY A 32 -12.60 -5.69 6.11
N ILE A 33 -11.36 -5.26 5.89
CA ILE A 33 -10.95 -3.85 5.93
C ILE A 33 -11.41 -3.16 4.65
N LYS A 34 -12.34 -2.20 4.80
CA LYS A 34 -12.89 -1.42 3.69
C LYS A 34 -12.54 0.05 3.83
N LEU A 35 -12.18 0.68 2.71
CA LEU A 35 -11.99 2.14 2.66
C LEU A 35 -13.34 2.85 2.81
N THR A 36 -13.40 3.82 3.72
CA THR A 36 -14.55 4.74 3.80
C THR A 36 -14.62 5.64 2.55
N PRO A 37 -15.77 6.25 2.24
CA PRO A 37 -15.88 7.16 1.09
C PRO A 37 -14.84 8.28 1.11
N ALA A 38 -14.55 8.85 2.29
CA ALA A 38 -13.53 9.88 2.44
C ALA A 38 -12.11 9.37 2.12
N MET A 39 -11.78 8.14 2.54
CA MET A 39 -10.49 7.51 2.22
C MET A 39 -10.37 7.21 0.72
N LYS A 40 -11.45 6.72 0.08
CA LYS A 40 -11.49 6.48 -1.38
C LYS A 40 -11.27 7.78 -2.17
N LYS A 41 -11.96 8.86 -1.77
CA LYS A 41 -11.79 10.18 -2.39
C LYS A 41 -10.32 10.64 -2.30
N ARG A 42 -9.71 10.53 -1.11
CA ARG A 42 -8.31 10.89 -0.91
C ARG A 42 -7.34 10.07 -1.78
N ALA A 43 -7.60 8.77 -1.92
CA ALA A 43 -6.79 7.90 -2.78
C ALA A 43 -6.88 8.31 -4.26
N ASN A 44 -8.09 8.63 -4.73
CA ASN A 44 -8.30 9.14 -6.08
C ASN A 44 -7.63 10.50 -6.29
N ASP A 45 -7.79 11.43 -5.35
CA ASP A 45 -7.17 12.75 -5.42
C ASP A 45 -5.65 12.65 -5.47
N ALA A 46 -5.05 11.75 -4.70
CA ALA A 46 -3.61 11.51 -4.71
C ALA A 46 -3.12 10.98 -6.06
N ARG A 47 -3.87 10.04 -6.66
CA ARG A 47 -3.56 9.49 -7.99
C ARG A 47 -3.69 10.55 -9.08
N SER A 48 -4.77 11.33 -9.06
CA SER A 48 -5.02 12.39 -10.05
C SER A 48 -3.98 13.51 -9.96
N LYS A 49 -3.49 13.82 -8.76
CA LYS A 49 -2.45 14.84 -8.53
C LYS A 49 -1.03 14.32 -8.73
N GLY A 50 -0.86 13.02 -8.98
CA GLY A 50 0.47 12.41 -9.12
C GLY A 50 1.31 12.50 -7.84
N LEU A 51 0.68 12.47 -6.66
CA LEU A 51 1.40 12.59 -5.39
C LEU A 51 2.40 11.45 -5.21
N THR A 52 3.57 11.79 -4.69
CA THR A 52 4.53 10.81 -4.20
C THR A 52 3.94 10.04 -3.00
N ALA A 53 4.53 8.89 -2.69
CA ALA A 53 4.11 8.08 -1.54
C ALA A 53 4.22 8.85 -0.21
N ASP A 54 5.21 9.73 -0.08
CA ASP A 54 5.41 10.53 1.13
C ASP A 54 4.35 11.62 1.26
N GLU A 55 4.05 12.33 0.19
CA GLU A 55 2.98 13.34 0.18
C GLU A 55 1.63 12.72 0.47
N TYR A 56 1.36 11.54 -0.11
CA TYR A 56 0.13 10.82 0.16
C TYR A 56 0.02 10.39 1.63
N ARG A 57 1.11 9.86 2.21
CA ARG A 57 1.17 9.53 3.65
C ARG A 57 0.91 10.76 4.52
N GLN A 58 1.53 11.89 4.23
CA GLN A 58 1.30 13.13 4.97
C GLN A 58 -0.14 13.63 4.84
N ALA A 59 -0.77 13.50 3.67
CA ALA A 59 -2.17 13.83 3.49
C ALA A 59 -3.10 12.97 4.38
N ILE A 60 -2.81 11.67 4.52
CA ILE A 60 -3.53 10.79 5.44
C ILE A 60 -3.30 11.22 6.90
N ILE A 61 -2.05 11.42 7.32
CA ILE A 61 -1.72 11.83 8.69
C ILE A 61 -2.45 13.12 9.06
N ARG A 62 -2.38 14.15 8.21
CA ARG A 62 -3.06 15.44 8.43
C ARG A 62 -4.56 15.28 8.63
N SER A 63 -5.20 14.39 7.88
CA SER A 63 -6.64 14.17 7.97
C SER A 63 -7.11 13.43 9.23
N HIS A 64 -6.21 12.73 9.92
CA HIS A 64 -6.50 11.96 11.14
C HIS A 64 -5.79 12.52 12.37
N ARG A 65 -5.02 13.61 12.21
CA ARG A 65 -4.41 14.31 13.33
C ARG A 65 -5.55 14.87 14.19
N LYS A 66 -5.65 14.38 15.43
CA LYS A 66 -6.48 15.02 16.45
C LYS A 66 -5.82 16.35 16.82
N GLY A 67 -6.60 17.42 16.80
CA GLY A 67 -6.26 18.68 17.48
C GLY A 67 -6.29 18.47 18.98
#